data_AF-H2ZNJ5-F1
#
_entry.id   AF-H2ZNJ5-F1
#
_cell.length_a   1.000
_cell.length_b   1.000
_cell.length_c   1.000
_cell.angle_alpha   90.00
_cell.angle_beta   90.00
_cell.angle_gamma   90.00
#
_symmetry.space_group_name_H-M   'P 1'
#
loop_
_entity.id
_entity.type
_entity.pdbx_description
1 polymer ?
#
loop_
_entity_poly.entity_id
_entity_poly.type
_entity_poly.pdbx_seq_one_letter_code
_entity_poly.pdbx_strand_id
1 'polypeptide(L)'
;MTQREIQVLYFTKVLSTFEKLGLHEQVIALATHAVGKAASNDPNLPILCSSLFRQTLQLERYDEAYQAILLNPNREHRKDCLRTMVVAMCERGEYKRLIEHSYDSMLDDLVSILDHRARSSDIFNKFYDILFSFHVYRGNYRRAALAMYEKSCRLQHVPPNPTTLHLKQMCLITTISSLRLVDCDNQWLLLPMPANQSQISQSPKHNTLKEPLSPHKVQPKPCIVELKQLQNELLLLEARIKLMSDVNELKVGVGASANETVTLLVHNSFFNDAFVICEKFQLKKQIVFEALCTRCIHASYLNDDAQVRTWLRKNSRSGVQLRDEMWWFMKDSLEVHGDVSIHKSLYYRAVLETMLSYSFPLPAWFLNYYKQLNCAELLRMLMCYDWLELSTRISIEFLEALQGVRPDQFALKSSLVNHGKQVWHPRNEILQLLELLEDMASHGNYSELLESLESTYEEYLNKIKDLV
;
A
#
# COMPACT_ATOMS: atom_id res chain seq x y z
N MET A 1 -21.14 -59.37 -32.33
CA MET A 1 -19.82 -58.74 -32.28
C MET A 1 -19.19 -58.81 -33.65
N THR A 2 -18.70 -57.69 -34.18
CA THR A 2 -17.91 -57.70 -35.42
C THR A 2 -16.55 -58.36 -35.19
N GLN A 3 -15.89 -58.88 -36.25
CA GLN A 3 -14.56 -59.49 -36.13
C GLN A 3 -13.53 -58.53 -35.50
N ARG A 4 -13.72 -57.22 -35.67
CA ARG A 4 -12.88 -56.16 -35.09
C ARG A 4 -13.08 -56.04 -33.57
N GLU A 5 -14.31 -56.07 -33.08
CA GLU A 5 -14.61 -56.03 -31.63
C GLU A 5 -13.97 -57.22 -30.88
N ILE A 6 -14.00 -58.42 -31.48
CA ILE A 6 -13.39 -59.62 -30.90
C ILE A 6 -11.86 -59.47 -30.81
N GLN A 7 -11.23 -58.88 -31.84
CA GLN A 7 -9.79 -58.60 -31.82
C GLN A 7 -9.42 -57.56 -30.75
N VAL A 8 -10.21 -56.50 -30.61
CA VAL A 8 -10.02 -55.47 -29.57
C VAL A 8 -10.14 -56.08 -28.17
N LEU A 9 -11.14 -56.93 -27.92
CA LEU A 9 -11.30 -57.67 -26.66
C LEU A 9 -10.13 -58.60 -26.36
N TYR A 10 -9.63 -59.33 -27.36
CA TYR A 10 -8.43 -60.14 -27.22
C TYR A 10 -7.23 -59.29 -26.82
N PHE A 11 -7.01 -58.16 -27.50
CA PHE A 11 -5.93 -57.24 -27.16
C PHE A 11 -6.06 -56.69 -25.74
N THR A 12 -7.26 -56.28 -25.30
CA THR A 12 -7.48 -55.82 -23.92
C THR A 12 -7.12 -56.90 -22.89
N LYS A 13 -7.41 -58.17 -23.19
CA LYS A 13 -7.08 -59.28 -22.28
C LYS A 13 -5.57 -59.54 -22.22
N VAL A 14 -4.89 -59.60 -23.37
CA VAL A 14 -3.43 -59.78 -23.43
C VAL A 14 -2.72 -58.60 -22.77
N LEU A 15 -3.21 -57.39 -22.99
CA LEU A 15 -2.71 -56.17 -22.37
C LEU A 15 -2.75 -56.27 -20.84
N SER A 16 -3.87 -56.72 -20.27
CA SER A 16 -3.98 -56.89 -18.81
C SER A 16 -2.99 -57.90 -18.23
N THR A 17 -2.52 -58.87 -19.03
CA THR A 17 -1.49 -59.82 -18.62
C THR A 17 -0.10 -59.18 -18.67
N PHE A 18 0.21 -58.43 -19.73
CA PHE A 18 1.50 -57.75 -19.87
C PHE A 18 1.68 -56.63 -18.85
N GLU A 19 0.60 -55.93 -18.47
CA GLU A 19 0.62 -54.95 -17.37
C GLU A 19 1.00 -55.60 -16.04
N LYS A 20 0.48 -56.80 -15.74
CA LYS A 20 0.84 -57.55 -14.52
C LYS A 20 2.30 -58.01 -14.51
N LEU A 21 2.90 -58.18 -15.68
CA LEU A 21 4.29 -58.59 -15.84
C LEU A 21 5.27 -57.41 -15.90
N GLY A 22 4.80 -56.15 -15.88
CA GLY A 22 5.65 -54.96 -15.94
C GLY A 22 6.32 -54.71 -17.30
N LEU A 23 5.79 -55.28 -18.39
CA LEU A 23 6.37 -55.19 -19.73
C LEU A 23 5.91 -53.91 -20.45
N HIS A 24 6.42 -52.75 -20.03
CA HIS A 24 5.93 -51.43 -20.44
C HIS A 24 5.99 -51.18 -21.97
N GLU A 25 7.11 -51.45 -22.63
CA GLU A 25 7.29 -51.23 -24.08
C GLU A 25 6.36 -52.14 -24.92
N GLN A 26 6.20 -53.40 -24.51
CA GLN A 26 5.33 -54.35 -25.19
C GLN A 26 3.85 -53.97 -25.02
N VAL A 27 3.46 -53.43 -23.85
CA VAL A 27 2.12 -52.89 -23.64
C VAL A 27 1.87 -51.69 -24.55
N ILE A 28 2.83 -50.77 -24.69
CA ILE A 28 2.70 -49.60 -25.56
C ILE A 28 2.51 -50.02 -27.03
N ALA A 29 3.33 -50.94 -27.52
CA ALA A 29 3.23 -51.43 -28.90
C ALA A 29 1.87 -52.12 -29.15
N LEU A 30 1.43 -52.98 -28.22
CA LEU A 30 0.16 -53.70 -28.32
C LEU A 30 -1.03 -52.74 -28.23
N ALA A 31 -1.01 -51.79 -27.30
CA ALA A 31 -2.07 -50.81 -27.09
C ALA A 31 -2.21 -49.87 -28.29
N THR A 32 -1.09 -49.39 -28.85
CA THR A 32 -1.09 -48.55 -30.06
C THR A 32 -1.71 -49.27 -31.25
N HIS A 33 -1.33 -50.54 -31.46
CA HIS A 33 -1.90 -51.36 -32.51
C HIS A 33 -3.40 -51.67 -32.27
N ALA A 34 -3.80 -51.90 -31.01
CA ALA A 34 -5.20 -52.13 -30.64
C ALA A 34 -6.07 -50.88 -30.85
N VAL A 35 -5.57 -49.69 -30.49
CA VAL A 35 -6.23 -48.40 -30.71
C VAL A 35 -6.42 -48.12 -32.20
N GLY A 36 -5.42 -48.42 -33.04
CA GLY A 36 -5.54 -48.26 -34.50
C GLY A 36 -6.55 -49.19 -35.17
N LYS A 37 -6.92 -50.31 -34.52
CA LYS A 37 -7.92 -51.27 -35.02
C LYS A 37 -9.33 -51.06 -34.45
N ALA A 38 -9.46 -50.33 -33.36
CA ALA A 38 -10.72 -50.05 -32.70
C ALA A 38 -11.58 -49.09 -33.56
N ALA A 39 -12.89 -49.31 -33.57
CA ALA A 39 -13.85 -48.35 -34.10
C ALA A 39 -14.01 -47.17 -33.13
N SER A 40 -14.36 -45.99 -33.65
CA SER A 40 -14.48 -44.76 -32.85
C SER A 40 -15.52 -44.85 -31.71
N ASN A 41 -16.47 -45.80 -31.78
CA ASN A 41 -17.51 -46.02 -30.78
C ASN A 41 -17.27 -47.26 -29.90
N ASP A 42 -16.08 -47.88 -29.94
CA ASP A 42 -15.81 -49.08 -29.16
C ASP A 42 -15.77 -48.77 -27.64
N PRO A 43 -16.48 -49.55 -26.80
CA PRO A 43 -16.53 -49.32 -25.35
C PRO A 43 -15.19 -49.55 -24.65
N ASN A 44 -14.29 -50.34 -25.26
CA ASN A 44 -12.97 -50.65 -24.72
C ASN A 44 -11.89 -49.62 -25.10
N LEU A 45 -12.18 -48.70 -26.02
CA LEU A 45 -11.21 -47.70 -26.50
C LEU A 45 -10.69 -46.79 -25.36
N PRO A 46 -11.53 -46.24 -24.46
CA PRO A 46 -11.04 -45.44 -23.33
C PRO A 46 -10.10 -46.21 -22.40
N ILE A 47 -10.33 -47.51 -22.20
CA ILE A 47 -9.51 -48.38 -21.34
C ILE A 47 -8.14 -48.57 -21.98
N LEU A 48 -8.09 -48.85 -23.29
CA LEU A 48 -6.85 -48.99 -24.05
C LEU A 48 -6.03 -47.69 -24.05
N CYS A 49 -6.68 -46.54 -24.30
CA CYS A 49 -6.01 -45.23 -24.24
C CYS A 49 -5.48 -44.90 -22.83
N SER A 50 -6.25 -45.22 -21.78
CA SER A 50 -5.83 -44.98 -20.40
C SER A 50 -4.65 -45.86 -19.99
N SER A 51 -4.63 -47.12 -20.46
CA SER A 51 -3.49 -48.02 -20.27
C SER A 51 -2.26 -47.51 -21.03
N LEU A 52 -2.41 -47.19 -22.32
CA LEU A 52 -1.34 -46.63 -23.15
C LEU A 52 -0.71 -45.40 -22.48
N PHE A 53 -1.55 -44.44 -22.07
CA PHE A 53 -1.14 -43.24 -21.33
C PHE A 53 -0.34 -43.59 -20.06
N ARG A 54 -0.84 -44.53 -19.24
CA ARG A 54 -0.18 -44.91 -17.99
C ARG A 54 1.22 -45.47 -18.24
N GLN A 55 1.37 -46.33 -19.25
CA GLN A 55 2.67 -46.92 -19.56
C GLN A 55 3.64 -45.89 -20.15
N THR A 56 3.19 -45.05 -21.08
CA THR A 56 4.05 -43.98 -21.64
C THR A 56 4.47 -42.97 -20.59
N LEU A 57 3.61 -42.69 -19.59
CA LEU A 57 3.93 -41.80 -18.47
C LEU A 57 4.97 -42.42 -17.51
N GLN A 58 4.92 -43.74 -17.31
CA GLN A 58 5.93 -44.47 -16.52
C GLN A 58 7.31 -44.44 -17.19
N LEU A 59 7.36 -44.47 -18.52
CA LEU A 59 8.60 -44.34 -19.30
C LEU A 59 9.02 -42.89 -19.56
N GLU A 60 8.34 -41.90 -18.98
CA GLU A 60 8.65 -40.47 -19.13
C GLU A 60 8.58 -39.94 -20.58
N ARG A 61 7.86 -40.65 -21.45
CA ARG A 61 7.60 -40.27 -22.85
C ARG A 61 6.39 -39.35 -22.89
N TYR A 62 6.57 -38.11 -22.42
CA TYR A 62 5.47 -37.15 -22.20
C TYR A 62 4.71 -36.78 -23.49
N ASP A 63 5.40 -36.61 -24.61
CA ASP A 63 4.76 -36.29 -25.89
C ASP A 63 3.81 -37.41 -26.33
N GLU A 64 4.26 -38.66 -26.21
CA GLU A 64 3.45 -39.85 -26.52
C GLU A 64 2.30 -40.04 -25.53
N ALA A 65 2.54 -39.75 -24.25
CA ALA A 65 1.49 -39.75 -23.25
C ALA A 65 0.40 -38.72 -23.59
N TYR A 66 0.78 -37.53 -24.05
CA TYR A 66 -0.19 -36.52 -24.47
C TYR A 66 -0.96 -36.95 -25.73
N GLN A 67 -0.30 -37.56 -26.71
CA GLN A 67 -1.00 -38.15 -27.87
C GLN A 67 -2.01 -39.22 -27.44
N ALA A 68 -1.66 -40.07 -26.48
CA ALA A 68 -2.57 -41.07 -25.92
C ALA A 68 -3.80 -40.45 -25.24
N ILE A 69 -3.66 -39.27 -24.61
CA ILE A 69 -4.78 -38.50 -24.07
C ILE A 69 -5.69 -38.04 -25.22
N LEU A 70 -5.14 -37.46 -26.29
CA LEU A 70 -5.94 -36.94 -27.40
C LEU A 70 -6.76 -38.02 -28.11
N LEU A 71 -6.24 -39.25 -28.19
CA LEU A 71 -6.93 -40.41 -28.77
C LEU A 71 -8.16 -40.87 -27.97
N ASN A 72 -8.28 -40.49 -26.69
CA ASN A 72 -9.39 -40.94 -25.85
C ASN A 72 -10.68 -40.17 -26.19
N PRO A 73 -11.76 -40.86 -26.63
CA PRO A 73 -13.00 -40.19 -27.00
C PRO A 73 -13.71 -39.54 -25.80
N ASN A 74 -13.48 -40.01 -24.58
CA ASN A 74 -14.16 -39.50 -23.39
C ASN A 74 -13.43 -38.27 -22.81
N ARG A 75 -14.11 -37.12 -22.81
CA ARG A 75 -13.59 -35.84 -22.30
C ARG A 75 -13.23 -35.87 -20.81
N GLU A 76 -13.99 -36.55 -19.96
CA GLU A 76 -13.71 -36.61 -18.53
C GLU A 76 -12.43 -37.38 -18.25
N HIS A 77 -12.29 -38.55 -18.89
CA HIS A 77 -11.06 -39.36 -18.79
C HIS A 77 -9.84 -38.60 -19.32
N ARG A 78 -9.99 -37.80 -20.39
CA ARG A 78 -8.92 -36.94 -20.88
C ARG A 78 -8.44 -35.95 -19.81
N LYS A 79 -9.37 -35.30 -19.09
CA LYS A 79 -9.03 -34.36 -18.01
C LYS A 79 -8.33 -35.07 -16.85
N ASP A 80 -8.75 -36.27 -16.48
CA ASP A 80 -8.14 -37.04 -15.40
C ASP A 80 -6.73 -37.53 -15.75
N CYS A 81 -6.53 -38.03 -16.98
CA CYS A 81 -5.20 -38.37 -17.50
C CYS A 81 -4.30 -37.13 -17.54
N LEU A 82 -4.79 -36.00 -18.05
CA LEU A 82 -4.04 -34.75 -18.05
C LEU A 82 -3.66 -34.31 -16.62
N ARG A 83 -4.59 -34.38 -15.68
CA ARG A 83 -4.33 -34.08 -14.25
C ARG A 83 -3.22 -34.95 -13.70
N THR A 84 -3.23 -36.24 -14.02
CA THR A 84 -2.21 -37.21 -13.58
C THR A 84 -0.85 -36.88 -14.20
N MET A 85 -0.82 -36.54 -15.48
CA MET A 85 0.40 -36.14 -16.19
C MET A 85 1.03 -34.89 -15.57
N VAL A 86 0.24 -33.86 -15.31
CA VAL A 86 0.70 -32.59 -14.71
C VAL A 86 1.32 -32.84 -13.34
N VAL A 87 0.68 -33.67 -12.52
CA VAL A 87 1.21 -34.02 -11.18
C VAL A 87 2.54 -34.74 -11.28
N ALA A 88 2.63 -35.76 -12.15
CA ALA A 88 3.86 -36.50 -12.36
C ALA A 88 5.00 -35.60 -12.87
N MET A 89 4.73 -34.70 -13.80
CA MET A 89 5.73 -33.72 -14.28
C MET A 89 6.19 -32.77 -13.17
N CYS A 90 5.27 -32.30 -12.33
CA CYS A 90 5.62 -31.44 -11.19
C CYS A 90 6.44 -32.17 -10.12
N GLU A 91 6.09 -33.40 -9.77
CA GLU A 91 6.80 -34.22 -8.78
C GLU A 91 8.22 -34.57 -9.26
N ARG A 92 8.39 -34.81 -10.56
CA ARG A 92 9.69 -35.08 -11.19
C ARG A 92 10.50 -33.83 -11.52
N GLY A 93 9.93 -32.63 -11.36
CA GLY A 93 10.62 -31.37 -11.63
C GLY A 93 10.75 -30.99 -13.12
N GLU A 94 9.96 -31.61 -14.01
CA GLU A 94 9.96 -31.39 -15.45
C GLU A 94 9.18 -30.12 -15.85
N TYR A 95 9.46 -28.99 -15.20
CA TYR A 95 8.70 -27.74 -15.34
C TYR A 95 8.85 -27.13 -16.74
N LYS A 96 10.06 -27.17 -17.32
CA LYS A 96 10.34 -26.60 -18.63
C LYS A 96 9.48 -27.26 -19.71
N ARG A 97 9.44 -28.60 -19.72
CA ARG A 97 8.60 -29.38 -20.63
C ARG A 97 7.11 -29.07 -20.42
N LEU A 98 6.66 -28.98 -19.18
CA LEU A 98 5.26 -28.63 -18.86
C LEU A 98 4.86 -27.23 -19.40
N ILE A 99 5.79 -26.27 -19.39
CA ILE A 99 5.52 -24.90 -19.83
C ILE A 99 5.54 -24.79 -21.36
N GLU A 100 6.56 -25.37 -22.00
CA GLU A 100 6.85 -25.26 -23.44
C GLU A 100 5.95 -26.14 -24.31
N HIS A 101 5.39 -27.23 -23.75
CA HIS A 101 4.55 -28.16 -24.49
C HIS A 101 3.26 -27.50 -25.05
N SER A 102 2.84 -27.91 -26.26
CA SER A 102 1.61 -27.43 -26.91
C SER A 102 0.41 -28.24 -26.46
N TYR A 103 -0.52 -27.61 -25.74
CA TYR A 103 -1.72 -28.27 -25.20
C TYR A 103 -2.97 -28.06 -26.03
N ASP A 104 -2.88 -27.32 -27.15
CA ASP A 104 -3.93 -27.07 -28.13
C ASP A 104 -5.33 -26.96 -27.51
N SER A 105 -6.21 -27.94 -27.79
CA SER A 105 -7.60 -27.99 -27.33
C SER A 105 -7.81 -28.19 -25.82
N MET A 106 -6.76 -28.57 -25.09
CA MET A 106 -6.78 -28.86 -23.65
C MET A 106 -6.08 -27.78 -22.82
N LEU A 107 -5.70 -26.65 -23.42
CA LEU A 107 -5.01 -25.56 -22.71
C LEU A 107 -5.84 -25.01 -21.54
N ASP A 108 -7.15 -24.81 -21.73
CA ASP A 108 -8.04 -24.35 -20.66
C ASP A 108 -8.17 -25.37 -19.52
N ASP A 109 -8.20 -26.65 -19.86
CA ASP A 109 -8.24 -27.74 -18.88
C ASP A 109 -6.93 -27.78 -18.06
N LEU A 110 -5.78 -27.58 -18.70
CA LEU A 110 -4.48 -27.47 -18.02
C LEU A 110 -4.44 -26.28 -17.06
N VAL A 111 -4.84 -25.09 -17.52
CA VAL A 111 -4.86 -23.89 -16.69
C VAL A 111 -5.81 -24.08 -15.50
N SER A 112 -6.98 -24.67 -15.72
CA SER A 112 -7.92 -25.01 -14.64
C SER A 112 -7.34 -26.00 -13.63
N ILE A 113 -6.55 -26.98 -14.09
CA ILE A 113 -5.86 -27.93 -13.20
C ILE A 113 -4.80 -27.22 -12.36
N LEU A 114 -3.97 -26.38 -13.00
CA LEU A 114 -2.94 -25.60 -12.31
C LEU A 114 -3.52 -24.60 -11.31
N ASP A 115 -4.58 -23.87 -11.68
CA ASP A 115 -5.31 -22.95 -10.78
C ASP A 115 -5.85 -23.70 -9.56
N HIS A 116 -6.51 -24.84 -9.77
CA HIS A 116 -7.05 -25.63 -8.68
C HIS A 116 -5.96 -26.20 -7.78
N ARG A 117 -4.84 -26.66 -8.35
CA ARG A 117 -3.68 -27.15 -7.58
C ARG A 117 -3.02 -26.02 -6.80
N ALA A 118 -2.80 -24.88 -7.43
CA ALA A 118 -2.27 -23.69 -6.77
C ALA A 118 -3.11 -23.33 -5.55
N ARG A 119 -4.45 -23.22 -5.70
CA ARG A 119 -5.39 -22.88 -4.62
C ARG A 119 -5.50 -23.91 -3.50
N SER A 120 -5.43 -25.19 -3.82
CA SER A 120 -5.63 -26.29 -2.85
C SER A 120 -4.35 -26.69 -2.12
N SER A 121 -3.19 -26.40 -2.71
CA SER A 121 -1.89 -26.77 -2.15
C SER A 121 -1.36 -25.72 -1.17
N ASP A 122 -0.32 -26.10 -0.42
CA ASP A 122 0.45 -25.18 0.43
C ASP A 122 0.94 -23.97 -0.40
N ILE A 123 0.89 -22.79 0.20
CA ILE A 123 1.28 -21.51 -0.42
C ILE A 123 2.76 -21.48 -0.81
N PHE A 124 3.59 -22.28 -0.14
CA PHE A 124 5.02 -22.43 -0.43
C PHE A 124 5.30 -23.40 -1.59
N ASN A 125 4.27 -24.06 -2.14
CA ASN A 125 4.42 -24.86 -3.34
C ASN A 125 4.65 -23.98 -4.58
N LYS A 126 5.34 -24.52 -5.58
CA LYS A 126 5.73 -23.85 -6.83
C LYS A 126 4.59 -23.71 -7.83
N PHE A 127 3.38 -24.20 -7.58
CA PHE A 127 2.27 -24.14 -8.55
C PHE A 127 1.95 -22.73 -9.06
N TYR A 128 1.96 -21.71 -8.19
CA TYR A 128 1.79 -20.32 -8.67
C TYR A 128 2.97 -19.86 -9.53
N ASP A 129 4.19 -20.27 -9.20
CA ASP A 129 5.40 -19.89 -9.94
C ASP A 129 5.42 -20.57 -11.33
N ILE A 130 4.93 -21.81 -11.40
CA ILE A 130 4.71 -22.55 -12.64
C ILE A 130 3.62 -21.86 -13.47
N LEU A 131 2.48 -21.52 -12.86
CA LEU A 131 1.37 -20.85 -13.54
C LEU A 131 1.78 -19.47 -14.09
N PHE A 132 2.55 -18.71 -13.30
CA PHE A 132 3.15 -17.46 -13.74
C PHE A 132 4.08 -17.67 -14.94
N SER A 133 5.03 -18.60 -14.83
CA SER A 133 5.97 -18.91 -15.92
C SER A 133 5.26 -19.39 -17.18
N PHE A 134 4.21 -20.19 -17.02
CA PHE A 134 3.35 -20.69 -18.09
C PHE A 134 2.65 -19.55 -18.85
N HIS A 135 2.14 -18.55 -18.14
CA HIS A 135 1.50 -17.38 -18.74
C HIS A 135 2.50 -16.40 -19.37
N VAL A 136 3.65 -16.18 -18.74
CA VAL A 136 4.74 -15.35 -19.29
C VAL A 136 5.27 -15.94 -20.60
N TYR A 137 5.51 -17.26 -20.65
CA TYR A 137 5.98 -17.93 -21.86
C TYR A 137 5.04 -17.73 -23.06
N ARG A 138 3.73 -17.65 -22.81
CA ARG A 138 2.70 -17.42 -23.84
C ARG A 138 2.37 -15.94 -24.08
N GLY A 139 3.14 -15.01 -23.50
CA GLY A 139 2.90 -13.56 -23.63
C GLY A 139 1.66 -13.04 -22.88
N ASN A 140 1.01 -13.88 -22.05
CA ASN A 140 -0.20 -13.54 -21.32
C ASN A 140 0.12 -12.87 -19.98
N TYR A 141 0.76 -11.70 -20.02
CA TYR A 141 1.25 -10.99 -18.82
C TYR A 141 0.14 -10.64 -17.83
N ARG A 142 -1.08 -10.38 -18.33
CA ARG A 142 -2.23 -10.09 -17.48
C ARG A 142 -2.64 -11.28 -16.60
N ARG A 143 -2.66 -12.49 -17.17
CA ARG A 143 -2.95 -13.72 -16.41
C ARG A 143 -1.79 -14.09 -15.49
N ALA A 144 -0.55 -13.83 -15.91
CA ALA A 144 0.62 -13.99 -15.06
C ALA A 144 0.54 -13.09 -13.81
N ALA A 145 0.17 -11.82 -14.00
CA ALA A 145 -0.06 -10.89 -12.90
C ALA A 145 -1.17 -11.37 -11.96
N LEU A 146 -2.29 -11.85 -12.49
CA LEU A 146 -3.40 -12.38 -11.68
C LEU A 146 -2.96 -13.55 -10.79
N ALA A 147 -2.19 -14.49 -11.32
CA ALA A 147 -1.68 -15.64 -10.56
C ALA A 147 -0.80 -15.20 -9.37
N MET A 148 0.12 -14.25 -9.61
CA MET A 148 0.98 -13.72 -8.55
C MET A 148 0.21 -12.87 -7.54
N TYR A 149 -0.78 -12.11 -7.98
CA TYR A 149 -1.62 -11.35 -7.08
C TYR A 149 -2.46 -12.27 -6.18
N GLU A 150 -3.04 -13.33 -6.73
CA GLU A 150 -3.80 -14.31 -5.94
C GLU A 150 -2.92 -14.99 -4.87
N LYS A 151 -1.66 -15.33 -5.22
CA LYS A 151 -0.66 -15.80 -4.24
C LYS A 151 -0.45 -14.77 -3.13
N SER A 152 -0.32 -13.49 -3.48
CA SER A 152 -0.16 -12.39 -2.50
C SER A 152 -1.37 -12.21 -1.58
N CYS A 153 -2.60 -12.40 -2.08
CA CYS A 153 -3.82 -12.35 -1.27
C CYS A 153 -3.88 -13.53 -0.30
N ARG A 154 -3.52 -14.74 -0.74
CA ARG A 154 -3.49 -15.91 0.15
C ARG A 154 -2.46 -15.76 1.27
N LEU A 155 -1.32 -15.15 0.99
CA LEU A 155 -0.30 -14.83 2.00
C LEU A 155 -0.83 -13.89 3.10
N GLN A 156 -1.91 -13.13 2.86
CA GLN A 156 -2.53 -12.30 3.88
C GLN A 156 -3.12 -13.09 5.06
N HIS A 157 -3.52 -14.34 4.82
CA HIS A 157 -4.09 -15.23 5.83
C HIS A 157 -3.02 -16.03 6.61
N VAL A 158 -1.78 -16.00 6.15
CA VAL A 158 -0.63 -16.62 6.81
C VAL A 158 -0.14 -15.65 7.88
N PRO A 159 0.22 -16.11 9.10
CA PRO A 159 0.74 -15.24 10.14
C PRO A 159 1.97 -14.47 9.63
N PRO A 160 2.07 -13.16 9.92
CA PRO A 160 3.17 -12.35 9.43
C PRO A 160 4.48 -12.84 10.01
N ASN A 161 5.42 -13.11 9.11
CA ASN A 161 6.82 -13.30 9.45
C ASN A 161 7.67 -12.57 8.39
N PRO A 162 8.96 -12.27 8.67
CA PRO A 162 9.80 -11.54 7.73
C PRO A 162 9.86 -12.20 6.33
N THR A 163 9.87 -13.53 6.28
CA THR A 163 9.97 -14.29 5.02
C THR A 163 8.69 -14.25 4.17
N THR A 164 7.52 -14.34 4.80
CA THR A 164 6.20 -14.27 4.15
C THR A 164 5.87 -12.86 3.69
N LEU A 165 6.28 -11.84 4.46
CA LEU A 165 6.14 -10.45 4.02
C LEU A 165 7.05 -10.13 2.85
N HIS A 166 8.31 -10.60 2.90
CA HIS A 166 9.21 -10.48 1.75
C HIS A 166 8.66 -11.24 0.54
N LEU A 167 8.16 -12.46 0.72
CA LEU A 167 7.51 -13.22 -0.35
C LEU A 167 6.29 -12.48 -0.90
N LYS A 168 5.44 -11.90 -0.04
CA LYS A 168 4.30 -11.08 -0.45
C LYS A 168 4.76 -9.86 -1.25
N GLN A 169 5.83 -9.19 -0.82
CA GLN A 169 6.43 -8.06 -1.52
C GLN A 169 6.89 -8.47 -2.93
N MET A 170 7.61 -9.60 -3.05
CA MET A 170 8.04 -10.12 -4.34
C MET A 170 6.84 -10.46 -5.25
N CYS A 171 5.77 -11.03 -4.70
CA CYS A 171 4.55 -11.32 -5.46
C CYS A 171 3.90 -10.02 -5.99
N LEU A 172 3.78 -8.99 -5.16
CA LEU A 172 3.21 -7.69 -5.56
C LEU A 172 4.09 -6.98 -6.60
N ILE A 173 5.41 -6.95 -6.41
CA ILE A 173 6.35 -6.37 -7.38
C ILE A 173 6.25 -7.09 -8.72
N THR A 174 6.20 -8.43 -8.70
CA THR A 174 6.06 -9.24 -9.92
C THR A 174 4.72 -8.98 -10.61
N THR A 175 3.64 -8.82 -9.83
CA THR A 175 2.31 -8.45 -10.34
C THR A 175 2.34 -7.10 -11.02
N ILE A 176 2.87 -6.06 -10.36
CA ILE A 176 2.96 -4.70 -10.89
C ILE A 176 3.84 -4.68 -12.15
N SER A 177 4.99 -5.36 -12.11
CA SER A 177 5.91 -5.43 -13.24
C SER A 177 5.26 -6.12 -14.44
N SER A 178 4.51 -7.21 -14.22
CA SER A 178 3.80 -7.92 -15.27
C SER A 178 2.64 -7.10 -15.86
N LEU A 179 1.90 -6.36 -15.03
CA LEU A 179 0.85 -5.45 -15.52
C LEU A 179 1.40 -4.29 -16.34
N ARG A 180 2.59 -3.78 -16.02
CA ARG A 180 3.25 -2.72 -16.80
C ARG A 180 3.63 -3.17 -18.21
N LEU A 181 3.74 -4.48 -18.46
CA LEU A 181 3.97 -5.04 -19.80
C LEU A 181 2.68 -5.13 -20.64
N VAL A 182 1.52 -4.88 -20.04
CA VAL A 182 0.22 -4.82 -20.72
C VAL A 182 -0.06 -3.37 -21.12
N ASP A 183 -0.77 -3.18 -22.23
CA ASP A 183 -1.25 -1.87 -22.69
C ASP A 183 -1.93 -1.08 -21.57
N CYS A 184 -1.69 0.24 -21.52
CA CYS A 184 -2.14 1.13 -20.45
C CYS A 184 -3.64 1.00 -20.12
N ASP A 185 -4.49 0.87 -21.13
CA ASP A 185 -5.95 0.76 -20.98
C ASP A 185 -6.40 -0.55 -20.31
N ASN A 186 -5.53 -1.56 -20.29
CA ASN A 186 -5.81 -2.90 -19.80
C ASN A 186 -5.06 -3.25 -18.50
N GLN A 187 -4.47 -2.26 -17.81
CA GLN A 187 -3.69 -2.44 -16.57
C GLN A 187 -4.56 -2.61 -15.31
N TRP A 188 -5.45 -3.61 -15.34
CA TRP A 188 -6.34 -3.95 -14.24
C TRP A 188 -6.55 -5.46 -14.13
N LEU A 189 -6.75 -5.92 -12.90
CA LEU A 189 -7.02 -7.32 -12.57
C LEU A 189 -8.49 -7.52 -12.25
N LEU A 190 -9.04 -8.65 -12.71
CA LEU A 190 -10.38 -9.09 -12.37
C LEU A 190 -10.28 -10.23 -11.36
N LEU A 191 -10.77 -10.00 -10.15
CA LEU A 191 -10.77 -11.04 -9.12
C LEU A 191 -12.15 -11.67 -8.99
N PRO A 192 -12.26 -13.00 -9.15
CA PRO A 192 -13.43 -13.72 -8.67
C PRO A 192 -13.40 -13.66 -7.13
N MET A 193 -14.34 -12.93 -6.53
CA MET A 193 -14.40 -12.81 -5.07
C MET A 193 -14.39 -14.20 -4.41
N PRO A 194 -13.54 -14.43 -3.38
CA PRO A 194 -13.72 -15.60 -2.54
C PRO A 194 -15.07 -15.46 -1.83
N ALA A 195 -15.90 -16.49 -1.89
CA ALA A 195 -17.25 -16.54 -1.32
C ALA A 195 -17.34 -16.27 0.20
N ASN A 196 -16.22 -16.00 0.87
CA ASN A 196 -16.13 -15.88 2.33
C ASN A 196 -16.04 -14.43 2.85
N GLN A 197 -16.02 -13.40 2.01
CA GLN A 197 -16.06 -12.00 2.48
C GLN A 197 -17.49 -11.46 2.69
N SER A 198 -18.53 -12.24 2.37
CA SER A 198 -19.94 -11.84 2.55
C SER A 198 -20.53 -12.11 3.94
N GLN A 199 -19.74 -12.52 4.95
CA GLN A 199 -20.26 -12.86 6.29
C GLN A 199 -19.77 -11.98 7.44
N ILE A 200 -18.94 -10.96 7.21
CA ILE A 200 -18.49 -10.05 8.28
C ILE A 200 -19.24 -8.72 8.17
N SER A 201 -20.55 -8.72 8.41
CA SER A 201 -21.36 -7.54 8.77
C SER A 201 -22.83 -7.89 9.04
N GLN A 202 -23.14 -8.86 9.91
CA GLN A 202 -24.44 -8.88 10.60
C GLN A 202 -24.26 -9.41 12.03
N SER A 203 -24.24 -8.49 12.99
CA SER A 203 -24.35 -8.84 14.41
C SER A 203 -25.72 -9.49 14.68
N PRO A 204 -25.80 -10.55 15.51
CA PRO A 204 -27.06 -11.20 15.81
C PRO A 204 -27.79 -10.40 16.89
N LYS A 205 -28.75 -9.56 16.50
CA LYS A 205 -29.74 -9.02 17.42
C LYS A 205 -31.14 -9.19 16.84
N HIS A 206 -31.79 -10.24 17.36
CA HIS A 206 -33.18 -10.23 17.82
C HIS A 206 -34.22 -9.56 16.90
N ASN A 207 -35.03 -10.37 16.18
CA ASN A 207 -36.48 -10.21 16.12
C ASN A 207 -37.16 -11.35 15.36
N THR A 208 -37.84 -12.20 16.15
CA THR A 208 -39.21 -12.70 15.95
C THR A 208 -39.79 -12.77 14.52
N LEU A 209 -40.03 -14.02 14.10
CA LEU A 209 -41.17 -14.52 13.31
C LEU A 209 -41.64 -13.66 12.12
N LYS A 210 -41.20 -14.03 10.91
CA LYS A 210 -42.00 -14.02 9.66
C LYS A 210 -41.23 -14.69 8.49
N GLU A 211 -41.84 -15.75 7.97
CA GLU A 211 -41.79 -16.38 6.62
C GLU A 211 -40.45 -16.57 5.86
N PRO A 212 -40.26 -17.72 5.16
CA PRO A 212 -39.05 -18.01 4.43
C PRO A 212 -38.98 -17.20 3.13
N LEU A 213 -38.23 -16.10 3.14
CA LEU A 213 -37.85 -15.40 1.92
C LEU A 213 -36.88 -16.27 1.10
N SER A 214 -37.21 -16.45 -0.17
CA SER A 214 -36.47 -17.19 -1.20
C SER A 214 -34.98 -16.83 -1.27
N PRO A 215 -34.08 -17.80 -1.60
CA PRO A 215 -32.66 -17.54 -1.69
C PRO A 215 -32.34 -16.72 -2.96
N HIS A 216 -32.36 -15.40 -2.84
CA HIS A 216 -31.70 -14.54 -3.82
C HIS A 216 -30.20 -14.86 -3.82
N LYS A 217 -29.75 -15.61 -4.83
CA LYS A 217 -28.33 -15.72 -5.20
C LYS A 217 -27.85 -14.33 -5.58
N VAL A 218 -27.35 -13.57 -4.62
CA VAL A 218 -26.57 -12.36 -4.89
C VAL A 218 -25.32 -12.83 -5.64
N GLN A 219 -25.30 -12.66 -6.96
CA GLN A 219 -24.09 -12.91 -7.73
C GLN A 219 -23.02 -11.95 -7.21
N PRO A 220 -21.86 -12.45 -6.74
CA PRO A 220 -20.81 -11.59 -6.23
C PRO A 220 -20.33 -10.71 -7.39
N LYS A 221 -20.43 -9.38 -7.21
CA LYS A 221 -19.92 -8.42 -8.19
C LYS A 221 -18.40 -8.63 -8.33
N PRO A 222 -17.86 -8.68 -9.55
CA PRO A 222 -16.42 -8.83 -9.74
C PRO A 222 -15.67 -7.62 -9.17
N CYS A 223 -14.56 -7.88 -8.47
CA CYS A 223 -13.69 -6.82 -7.95
C CYS A 223 -12.63 -6.49 -9.00
N ILE A 224 -12.57 -5.22 -9.42
CA ILE A 224 -11.55 -4.70 -10.32
C ILE A 224 -10.47 -4.05 -9.48
N VAL A 225 -9.23 -4.52 -9.63
CA VAL A 225 -8.06 -3.95 -8.96
C VAL A 225 -7.18 -3.26 -9.98
N GLU A 226 -7.01 -1.95 -9.80
CA GLU A 226 -6.20 -1.11 -10.68
C GLU A 226 -4.71 -1.12 -10.28
N LEU A 227 -3.83 -0.82 -11.24
CA LEU A 227 -2.39 -0.68 -11.00
C LEU A 227 -2.08 0.28 -9.82
N LYS A 228 -2.81 1.40 -9.71
CA LYS A 228 -2.62 2.38 -8.63
C LYS A 228 -2.92 1.80 -7.25
N GLN A 229 -3.94 0.95 -7.14
CA GLN A 229 -4.28 0.29 -5.88
C GLN A 229 -3.19 -0.72 -5.48
N LEU A 230 -2.62 -1.46 -6.44
CA LEU A 230 -1.50 -2.37 -6.19
C LEU A 230 -0.25 -1.64 -5.72
N GLN A 231 0.06 -0.49 -6.33
CA GLN A 231 1.18 0.35 -5.90
C GLN A 231 0.98 0.88 -4.48
N ASN A 232 -0.24 1.27 -4.14
CA ASN A 232 -0.60 1.70 -2.79
C ASN A 232 -0.48 0.54 -1.77
N GLU A 233 -0.90 -0.67 -2.13
CA GLU A 233 -0.73 -1.86 -1.29
C GLU A 233 0.75 -2.18 -1.07
N LEU A 234 1.58 -2.10 -2.12
CA LEU A 234 3.02 -2.31 -2.03
C LEU A 234 3.67 -1.27 -1.09
N LEU A 235 3.31 0.00 -1.22
CA LEU A 235 3.83 1.08 -0.36
C LEU A 235 3.53 0.82 1.12
N LEU A 236 2.29 0.41 1.44
CA LEU A 236 1.93 0.05 2.81
C LEU A 236 2.70 -1.17 3.30
N LEU A 237 2.88 -2.18 2.44
CA LEU A 237 3.65 -3.38 2.79
C LEU A 237 5.12 -3.05 3.08
N GLU A 238 5.75 -2.19 2.29
CA GLU A 238 7.13 -1.75 2.49
C GLU A 238 7.32 -1.02 3.82
N ALA A 239 6.40 -0.12 4.16
CA ALA A 239 6.39 0.55 5.46
C ALA A 239 6.28 -0.45 6.63
N ARG A 240 5.44 -1.48 6.48
CA ARG A 240 5.28 -2.52 7.52
C ARG A 240 6.53 -3.39 7.66
N ILE A 241 7.20 -3.72 6.55
CA ILE A 241 8.47 -4.46 6.57
C ILE A 241 9.54 -3.65 7.32
N LYS A 242 9.62 -2.34 7.07
CA LYS A 242 10.53 -1.44 7.81
C LYS A 242 10.24 -1.44 9.31
N LEU A 243 8.97 -1.29 9.70
CA LEU A 243 8.54 -1.31 11.10
C LEU A 243 8.91 -2.62 11.80
N MET A 244 8.70 -3.76 11.15
CA MET A 244 9.05 -5.07 11.71
C MET A 244 10.56 -5.31 11.83
N SER A 245 11.36 -4.76 10.92
CA SER A 245 12.82 -4.96 10.95
C SER A 245 13.47 -4.23 12.13
N ASP A 246 12.85 -3.14 12.58
CA ASP A 246 13.37 -2.27 13.64
C ASP A 246 12.73 -2.59 15.01
N VAL A 247 11.48 -3.05 15.02
CA VAL A 247 10.73 -3.40 16.23
C VAL A 247 10.35 -4.88 16.18
N ASN A 248 11.15 -5.72 16.82
CA ASN A 248 10.89 -7.17 16.97
C ASN A 248 9.56 -7.50 17.70
N GLU A 249 8.85 -6.51 18.26
CA GLU A 249 7.73 -6.71 19.18
C GLU A 249 6.34 -6.37 18.59
N LEU A 250 6.25 -5.73 17.44
CA LEU A 250 4.95 -5.38 16.86
C LEU A 250 4.48 -6.48 15.92
N LYS A 251 3.48 -7.23 16.37
CA LYS A 251 2.49 -7.89 15.49
C LYS A 251 1.74 -6.78 14.73
N VAL A 252 2.41 -6.09 13.81
CA VAL A 252 1.76 -5.15 12.91
C VAL A 252 0.71 -5.97 12.18
N GLY A 253 -0.57 -5.70 12.47
CA GLY A 253 -1.67 -6.46 11.89
C GLY A 253 -1.53 -6.47 10.37
N VAL A 254 -1.64 -7.65 9.75
CA VAL A 254 -1.49 -7.84 8.30
C VAL A 254 -2.53 -7.02 7.49
N GLY A 255 -3.51 -6.41 8.18
CA GLY A 255 -4.51 -5.49 7.62
C GLY A 255 -4.50 -4.07 8.21
N ALA A 256 -3.41 -3.59 8.82
CA ALA A 256 -3.40 -2.25 9.43
C ALA A 256 -3.79 -1.17 8.41
N SER A 257 -4.74 -0.30 8.74
CA SER A 257 -5.17 0.76 7.83
C SER A 257 -4.02 1.72 7.50
N ALA A 258 -4.16 2.54 6.44
CA ALA A 258 -3.16 3.56 6.12
C ALA A 258 -2.95 4.51 7.31
N ASN A 259 -4.03 4.87 8.03
CA ASN A 259 -3.96 5.69 9.24
C ASN A 259 -3.19 5.01 10.37
N GLU A 260 -3.47 3.74 10.65
CA GLU A 260 -2.73 2.97 11.67
C GLU A 260 -1.26 2.80 11.29
N THR A 261 -0.97 2.65 10.00
CA THR A 261 0.42 2.55 9.53
C THR A 261 1.15 3.88 9.78
N VAL A 262 0.51 5.03 9.51
CA VAL A 262 1.07 6.35 9.80
C VAL A 262 1.31 6.53 11.30
N THR A 263 0.35 6.18 12.17
CA THR A 263 0.54 6.33 13.63
C THR A 263 1.69 5.46 14.15
N LEU A 264 1.83 4.23 13.64
CA LEU A 264 2.94 3.35 13.98
C LEU A 264 4.30 3.88 13.47
N LEU A 265 4.36 4.43 12.25
CA LEU A 265 5.57 5.04 11.71
C LEU A 265 6.00 6.25 12.54
N VAL A 266 5.04 7.12 12.89
CA VAL A 266 5.28 8.30 13.73
C VAL A 266 5.79 7.89 15.12
N HIS A 267 5.17 6.90 15.76
CA HIS A 267 5.61 6.40 17.05
C HIS A 267 7.09 5.92 17.01
N ASN A 268 7.48 5.25 15.93
CA ASN A 268 8.82 4.70 15.72
C ASN A 268 9.81 5.68 15.05
N SER A 269 9.39 6.94 14.86
CA SER A 269 10.18 8.04 14.28
C SER A 269 10.57 7.84 12.81
N PHE A 270 9.73 7.19 12.01
CA PHE A 270 9.84 7.11 10.54
C PHE A 270 8.97 8.19 9.88
N PHE A 271 9.35 9.46 10.02
CA PHE A 271 8.57 10.61 9.57
C PHE A 271 8.48 10.73 8.03
N ASN A 272 9.57 10.48 7.30
CA ASN A 272 9.55 10.58 5.84
C ASN A 272 8.62 9.56 5.20
N ASP A 273 8.66 8.31 5.68
CA ASP A 273 7.73 7.27 5.23
C ASP A 273 6.27 7.63 5.59
N ALA A 274 6.04 8.24 6.76
CA ALA A 274 4.73 8.72 7.16
C ALA A 274 4.21 9.84 6.25
N PHE A 275 5.05 10.81 5.88
CA PHE A 275 4.68 11.88 4.93
C PHE A 275 4.31 11.32 3.56
N VAL A 276 5.11 10.39 3.01
CA VAL A 276 4.84 9.73 1.73
C VAL A 276 3.49 9.01 1.73
N ILE A 277 3.17 8.29 2.82
CA ILE A 277 1.87 7.63 2.95
C ILE A 277 0.74 8.66 3.07
N CYS A 278 0.89 9.71 3.87
CA CYS A 278 -0.11 10.77 3.98
C CYS A 278 -0.41 11.41 2.62
N GLU A 279 0.60 11.67 1.79
CA GLU A 279 0.40 12.23 0.46
C GLU A 279 -0.29 11.27 -0.49
N LYS A 280 0.14 10.01 -0.51
CA LYS A 280 -0.41 8.99 -1.42
C LYS A 280 -1.86 8.65 -1.09
N PHE A 281 -2.22 8.64 0.19
CA PHE A 281 -3.56 8.32 0.68
C PHE A 281 -4.41 9.56 1.01
N GLN A 282 -3.91 10.78 0.76
CA GLN A 282 -4.60 12.04 1.03
C GLN A 282 -5.05 12.18 2.50
N LEU A 283 -4.17 11.78 3.42
CA LEU A 283 -4.40 11.85 4.86
C LEU A 283 -3.88 13.17 5.44
N LYS A 284 -4.47 13.60 6.56
CA LYS A 284 -4.00 14.78 7.30
C LYS A 284 -2.60 14.52 7.88
N LYS A 285 -1.66 15.42 7.60
CA LYS A 285 -0.26 15.33 8.07
C LYS A 285 -0.04 15.86 9.50
N GLN A 286 -1.08 16.37 10.14
CA GLN A 286 -1.02 17.05 11.43
C GLN A 286 -0.30 16.22 12.51
N ILE A 287 -0.69 14.95 12.69
CA ILE A 287 -0.09 14.03 13.66
C ILE A 287 1.42 13.85 13.43
N VAL A 288 1.86 13.87 12.17
CA VAL A 288 3.28 13.71 11.81
C VAL A 288 4.09 14.93 12.26
N PHE A 289 3.58 16.13 11.99
CA PHE A 289 4.24 17.39 12.38
C PHE A 289 4.25 17.62 13.88
N GLU A 290 3.14 17.35 14.58
CA GLU A 290 3.05 17.44 16.04
C GLU A 290 4.08 16.51 16.70
N ALA A 291 4.09 15.24 16.29
CA ALA A 291 5.03 14.27 16.84
C ALA A 291 6.49 14.59 16.51
N LEU A 292 6.79 15.06 15.29
CA LEU A 292 8.14 15.48 14.91
C LEU A 292 8.59 16.67 15.78
N CYS A 293 7.72 17.66 15.97
CA CYS A 293 7.98 18.82 16.83
C CYS A 293 8.25 18.37 18.28
N THR A 294 7.41 17.50 18.84
CA THR A 294 7.59 16.94 20.18
C THR A 294 8.93 16.22 20.31
N ARG A 295 9.36 15.45 19.29
CA ARG A 295 10.70 14.82 19.29
C ARG A 295 11.83 15.85 19.28
N CYS A 296 11.74 16.92 18.47
CA CYS A 296 12.73 18.00 18.45
C CYS A 296 12.83 18.73 19.79
N ILE A 297 11.69 18.99 20.45
CA ILE A 297 11.63 19.65 21.76
C ILE A 297 12.26 18.75 22.83
N HIS A 298 11.85 17.48 22.92
CA HIS A 298 12.43 16.54 23.89
C HIS A 298 13.93 16.38 23.70
N ALA A 299 14.40 16.30 22.46
CA ALA A 299 15.82 16.25 22.14
C ALA A 299 16.58 17.50 22.60
N SER A 300 15.96 18.68 22.47
CA SER A 300 16.54 19.95 22.90
C SER A 300 16.69 20.04 24.42
N TYR A 301 15.76 19.47 25.19
CA TYR A 301 15.83 19.46 26.66
C TYR A 301 16.72 18.34 27.22
N LEU A 302 16.62 17.13 26.68
CA LEU A 302 17.31 15.95 27.23
C LEU A 302 18.80 15.89 26.84
N ASN A 303 19.23 16.61 25.81
CA ASN A 303 20.58 16.57 25.27
C ASN A 303 21.07 15.14 24.93
N ASP A 304 20.15 14.24 24.57
CA ASP A 304 20.47 12.87 24.17
C ASP A 304 20.79 12.79 22.67
N ASP A 305 22.04 13.12 22.36
CA ASP A 305 22.60 13.07 21.00
C ASP A 305 22.52 11.67 20.37
N ALA A 306 22.53 10.59 21.16
CA ALA A 306 22.47 9.23 20.63
C ALA A 306 21.07 8.90 20.11
N GLN A 307 20.03 9.23 20.89
CA GLN A 307 18.65 9.08 20.44
C GLN A 307 18.37 9.96 19.21
N VAL A 308 18.87 11.20 19.20
CA VAL A 308 18.73 12.11 18.06
C VAL A 308 19.33 11.52 16.78
N ARG A 309 20.56 10.99 16.85
CA ARG A 309 21.20 10.34 15.70
C ARG A 309 20.41 9.14 15.20
N THR A 310 19.88 8.32 16.10
CA THR A 310 19.21 7.08 15.70
C THR A 310 17.94 7.37 14.90
N TRP A 311 17.09 8.30 15.33
CA TRP A 311 15.89 8.64 14.55
C TRP A 311 16.19 9.53 13.35
N LEU A 312 17.17 10.45 13.42
CA LEU A 312 17.56 11.25 12.25
C LEU A 312 18.08 10.36 11.12
N ARG A 313 18.90 9.33 11.42
CA ARG A 313 19.38 8.36 10.41
C ARG A 313 18.27 7.62 9.69
N LYS A 314 17.11 7.43 10.33
CA LYS A 314 15.94 6.80 9.70
C LYS A 314 15.30 7.71 8.65
N ASN A 315 15.49 9.02 8.76
CA ASN A 315 14.82 10.02 7.92
C ASN A 315 15.78 10.73 6.95
N SER A 316 16.97 11.12 7.40
CA SER A 316 17.92 11.95 6.66
C SER A 316 19.32 11.33 6.61
N ARG A 317 20.06 11.61 5.53
CA ARG A 317 21.41 11.08 5.26
C ARG A 317 22.54 12.09 5.48
N SER A 318 22.24 13.32 5.89
CA SER A 318 23.23 14.39 6.00
C SER A 318 24.09 14.28 7.26
N GLY A 319 25.32 14.80 7.17
CA GLY A 319 26.25 14.93 8.29
C GLY A 319 26.64 16.38 8.51
N VAL A 320 26.08 16.96 9.57
CA VAL A 320 26.34 18.28 10.19
C VAL A 320 26.12 18.11 11.71
N GLN A 321 26.26 19.17 12.52
CA GLN A 321 25.95 19.15 13.95
C GLN A 321 24.49 18.77 14.24
N LEU A 322 24.28 17.81 15.15
CA LEU A 322 22.98 17.13 15.36
C LEU A 322 21.80 18.04 15.72
N ARG A 323 22.05 19.09 16.52
CA ARG A 323 20.99 19.97 17.03
C ARG A 323 20.42 20.87 15.93
N ASP A 324 21.27 21.35 15.04
CA ASP A 324 20.82 22.14 13.89
C ASP A 324 20.15 21.23 12.86
N GLU A 325 20.62 19.98 12.70
CA GLU A 325 20.02 19.02 11.78
C GLU A 325 18.57 18.68 12.11
N MET A 326 18.19 18.55 13.39
CA MET A 326 16.79 18.22 13.73
C MET A 326 15.82 19.33 13.35
N TRP A 327 16.19 20.58 13.65
CA TRP A 327 15.35 21.74 13.37
C TRP A 327 15.40 22.10 11.88
N TRP A 328 16.51 21.82 11.22
CA TRP A 328 16.62 21.90 9.77
C TRP A 328 15.74 20.86 9.08
N PHE A 329 15.72 19.62 9.56
CA PHE A 329 14.82 18.58 9.05
C PHE A 329 13.35 18.96 9.25
N MET A 330 12.99 19.55 10.41
CA MET A 330 11.65 20.08 10.65
C MET A 330 11.29 21.20 9.66
N LYS A 331 12.21 22.13 9.44
CA LYS A 331 12.05 23.24 8.49
C LYS A 331 11.86 22.72 7.06
N ASP A 332 12.74 21.83 6.60
CA ASP A 332 12.68 21.18 5.29
C ASP A 332 11.35 20.42 5.11
N SER A 333 10.93 19.67 6.13
CA SER A 333 9.65 18.95 6.12
C SER A 333 8.44 19.90 5.98
N LEU A 334 8.46 21.05 6.65
CA LEU A 334 7.41 22.07 6.54
C LEU A 334 7.43 22.75 5.16
N GLU A 335 8.59 23.01 4.58
CA GLU A 335 8.71 23.61 3.25
C GLU A 335 8.25 22.66 2.14
N VAL A 336 8.57 21.36 2.26
CA VAL A 336 8.22 20.34 1.26
C VAL A 336 6.77 19.87 1.40
N HIS A 337 6.33 19.57 2.62
CA HIS A 337 5.05 18.90 2.88
C HIS A 337 3.96 19.81 3.46
N GLY A 338 4.34 21.03 3.87
CA GLY A 338 3.43 22.03 4.42
C GLY A 338 2.49 22.61 3.36
N ASP A 339 1.41 23.24 3.82
CA ASP A 339 0.47 23.93 2.94
C ASP A 339 1.03 25.33 2.64
N VAL A 340 1.41 25.59 1.39
CA VAL A 340 2.08 26.84 0.97
C VAL A 340 1.09 27.93 0.52
N SER A 341 -0.22 27.75 0.74
CA SER A 341 -1.20 28.78 0.35
C SER A 341 -1.44 29.78 1.48
N ILE A 342 -1.45 31.06 1.13
CA ILE A 342 -1.79 32.19 2.03
C ILE A 342 -3.08 31.85 2.79
N HIS A 343 -3.06 31.98 4.12
CA HIS A 343 -4.14 31.64 5.06
C HIS A 343 -4.48 30.14 5.26
N LYS A 344 -3.73 29.20 4.68
CA LYS A 344 -3.76 27.78 5.10
C LYS A 344 -2.50 27.44 5.89
N SER A 345 -2.51 27.83 7.15
CA SER A 345 -1.42 27.60 8.11
C SER A 345 -1.62 26.34 8.96
N LEU A 346 -2.48 25.39 8.55
CA LEU A 346 -2.90 24.26 9.41
C LEU A 346 -1.72 23.51 10.05
N TYR A 347 -0.70 23.16 9.26
CA TYR A 347 0.46 22.43 9.77
C TYR A 347 1.41 23.31 10.57
N TYR A 348 1.64 24.56 10.14
CA TYR A 348 2.42 25.53 10.91
C TYR A 348 1.77 25.80 12.27
N ARG A 349 0.45 25.95 12.30
CA ARG A 349 -0.35 26.13 13.50
C ARG A 349 -0.19 24.95 14.44
N ALA A 350 -0.31 23.72 13.94
CA ALA A 350 -0.13 22.51 14.76
C ALA A 350 1.26 22.47 15.42
N VAL A 351 2.30 22.88 14.70
CA VAL A 351 3.67 22.98 15.22
C VAL A 351 3.79 24.08 16.26
N LEU A 352 3.23 25.26 16.01
CA LEU A 352 3.20 26.38 16.97
C LEU A 352 2.47 25.97 18.25
N GLU A 353 1.28 25.38 18.13
CA GLU A 353 0.47 24.87 19.23
C GLU A 353 1.25 23.85 20.07
N THR A 354 1.97 22.95 19.39
CA THR A 354 2.86 21.98 20.05
C THR A 354 3.98 22.71 20.81
N MET A 355 4.73 23.61 20.18
CA MET A 355 5.81 24.35 20.85
C MET A 355 5.33 25.13 22.07
N LEU A 356 4.20 25.84 21.94
CA LEU A 356 3.62 26.63 23.01
C LEU A 356 3.12 25.73 24.16
N SER A 357 2.53 24.57 23.86
CA SER A 357 2.07 23.62 24.89
C SER A 357 3.20 23.05 25.77
N TYR A 358 4.42 22.97 25.23
CA TYR A 358 5.62 22.58 25.98
C TYR A 358 6.38 23.79 26.55
N SER A 359 5.87 25.00 26.40
CA SER A 359 6.55 26.26 26.78
C SER A 359 7.96 26.38 26.17
N PHE A 360 8.15 25.88 24.95
CA PHE A 360 9.45 25.85 24.27
C PHE A 360 9.71 27.17 23.51
N PRO A 361 10.89 27.81 23.68
CA PRO A 361 11.24 29.06 22.98
C PRO A 361 11.17 28.89 21.47
N LEU A 362 10.38 29.74 20.80
CA LEU A 362 10.15 29.65 19.37
C LEU A 362 11.43 29.94 18.56
N PRO A 363 11.87 29.04 17.66
CA PRO A 363 13.03 29.30 16.81
C PRO A 363 12.84 30.54 15.93
N ALA A 364 13.90 31.34 15.78
CA ALA A 364 13.86 32.58 15.00
C ALA A 364 13.44 32.35 13.54
N TRP A 365 13.90 31.26 12.92
CA TRP A 365 13.51 30.89 11.56
C TRP A 365 12.00 30.63 11.43
N PHE A 366 11.40 30.01 12.45
CA PHE A 366 9.98 29.65 12.45
C PHE A 366 9.11 30.89 12.63
N LEU A 367 9.48 31.76 13.58
CA LEU A 367 8.82 33.05 13.80
C LEU A 367 8.84 33.91 12.53
N ASN A 368 10.00 34.06 11.89
CA ASN A 368 10.13 34.88 10.68
C ASN A 368 9.26 34.36 9.54
N TYR A 369 9.14 33.05 9.40
CA TYR A 369 8.29 32.45 8.37
C TYR A 369 6.79 32.60 8.70
N TYR A 370 6.39 32.33 9.95
CA TYR A 370 4.98 32.44 10.35
C TYR A 370 4.45 33.87 10.27
N LYS A 371 5.29 34.87 10.61
CA LYS A 371 4.98 36.31 10.44
C LYS A 371 4.55 36.63 9.01
N GLN A 372 5.24 36.07 8.02
CA GLN A 372 4.93 36.25 6.60
C GLN A 372 3.68 35.47 6.15
N LEU A 373 3.42 34.31 6.76
CA LEU A 373 2.27 33.48 6.42
C LEU A 373 0.95 34.03 6.96
N ASN A 374 0.89 34.26 8.29
CA ASN A 374 -0.34 34.59 9.00
C ASN A 374 -0.06 35.22 10.37
N CYS A 375 0.28 36.51 10.39
CA CYS A 375 0.58 37.22 11.63
C CYS A 375 -0.61 37.29 12.61
N ALA A 376 -1.86 37.43 12.13
CA ALA A 376 -3.02 37.49 13.03
C ALA A 376 -3.23 36.17 13.78
N GLU A 377 -3.10 35.03 13.12
CA GLU A 377 -3.18 33.74 13.80
C GLU A 377 -2.03 33.54 14.79
N LEU A 378 -0.82 33.99 14.45
CA LEU A 378 0.33 33.95 15.37
C LEU A 378 0.04 34.73 16.65
N LEU A 379 -0.40 35.99 16.53
CA LEU A 379 -0.74 36.84 17.68
C LEU A 379 -1.83 36.20 18.54
N ARG A 380 -2.90 35.69 17.90
CA ARG A 380 -3.97 35.00 18.63
C ARG A 380 -3.48 33.79 19.41
N MET A 381 -2.65 32.95 18.79
CA MET A 381 -2.09 31.77 19.45
C MET A 381 -1.16 32.16 20.60
N LEU A 382 -0.31 33.19 20.43
CA LEU A 382 0.56 33.67 21.51
C LEU A 382 -0.25 34.19 22.70
N MET A 383 -1.32 34.94 22.45
CA MET A 383 -2.23 35.40 23.50
C MET A 383 -2.92 34.23 24.23
N CYS A 384 -3.39 33.21 23.49
CA CYS A 384 -4.05 32.05 24.11
C CYS A 384 -3.13 31.21 25.02
N TYR A 385 -1.81 31.33 24.88
CA TYR A 385 -0.82 30.61 25.69
C TYR A 385 -0.09 31.53 26.69
N ASP A 386 -0.56 32.76 26.91
CA ASP A 386 0.00 33.77 27.81
C ASP A 386 1.42 34.26 27.46
N TRP A 387 1.82 34.16 26.18
CA TRP A 387 3.09 34.69 25.69
C TRP A 387 2.97 36.18 25.32
N LEU A 388 2.56 37.00 26.29
CA LEU A 388 2.19 38.40 26.09
C LEU A 388 3.38 39.26 25.63
N GLU A 389 4.55 39.12 26.24
CA GLU A 389 5.75 39.91 25.85
C GLU A 389 6.12 39.72 24.37
N LEU A 390 6.12 38.47 23.91
CA LEU A 390 6.42 38.16 22.50
C LEU A 390 5.31 38.68 21.59
N SER A 391 4.04 38.55 21.99
CA SER A 391 2.89 39.08 21.26
C SER A 391 2.97 40.60 21.09
N THR A 392 3.33 41.33 22.14
CA THR A 392 3.50 42.79 22.12
C THR A 392 4.60 43.20 21.18
N ARG A 393 5.78 42.57 21.29
CA ARG A 393 6.91 42.86 20.41
C ARG A 393 6.57 42.64 18.94
N ILE A 394 5.89 41.54 18.61
CA ILE A 394 5.48 41.25 17.22
C ILE A 394 4.43 42.25 16.74
N SER A 395 3.52 42.69 17.62
CA SER A 395 2.51 43.70 17.29
C SER A 395 3.14 45.06 16.98
N ILE A 396 4.13 45.49 17.77
CA ILE A 396 4.92 46.70 17.53
C ILE A 396 5.65 46.59 16.19
N GLU A 397 6.41 45.50 15.98
CA GLU A 397 7.13 45.27 14.71
C GLU A 397 6.17 45.27 13.50
N PHE A 398 4.94 44.74 13.66
CA PHE A 398 3.92 44.76 12.62
C PHE A 398 3.45 46.19 12.33
N LEU A 399 3.14 46.98 13.36
CA LEU A 399 2.73 48.39 13.21
C LEU A 399 3.83 49.23 12.55
N GLU A 400 5.08 49.06 12.97
CA GLU A 400 6.24 49.69 12.34
C GLU A 400 6.38 49.28 10.85
N ALA A 401 6.14 48.01 10.52
CA ALA A 401 6.14 47.51 9.15
C ALA A 401 5.05 48.14 8.29
N LEU A 402 3.86 48.38 8.83
CA LEU A 402 2.81 49.14 8.13
C LEU A 402 3.23 50.58 7.86
N GLN A 403 3.96 51.18 8.79
CA GLN A 403 4.51 52.53 8.66
C GLN A 403 5.71 52.62 7.70
N GLY A 404 6.21 51.49 7.19
CA GLY A 404 7.28 51.42 6.18
C GLY A 404 8.62 50.88 6.67
N VAL A 405 8.72 50.47 7.95
CA VAL A 405 9.95 49.92 8.52
C VAL A 405 10.02 48.41 8.23
N ARG A 406 10.88 47.99 7.29
CA ARG A 406 11.10 46.56 6.96
C ARG A 406 9.81 45.76 6.63
N PRO A 407 8.98 46.22 5.67
CA PRO A 407 7.72 45.55 5.31
C PRO A 407 7.89 44.10 4.80
N ASP A 408 9.08 43.75 4.31
CA ASP A 408 9.41 42.40 3.83
C ASP A 408 9.31 41.33 4.93
N GLN A 409 9.43 41.71 6.20
CA GLN A 409 9.36 40.77 7.33
C GLN A 409 7.96 40.17 7.54
N PHE A 410 6.91 40.83 7.03
CA PHE A 410 5.52 40.41 7.16
C PHE A 410 4.85 40.14 5.79
N ALA A 411 5.64 40.07 4.71
CA ALA A 411 5.16 39.87 3.34
C ALA A 411 4.04 40.86 2.92
N LEU A 412 4.11 42.09 3.45
CA LEU A 412 3.12 43.14 3.17
C LEU A 412 3.29 43.65 1.73
N LYS A 413 2.23 43.55 0.91
CA LYS A 413 2.24 44.02 -0.49
C LYS A 413 2.17 45.56 -0.62
N SER A 414 1.81 46.24 0.47
CA SER A 414 1.70 47.70 0.54
C SER A 414 1.92 48.16 1.98
N SER A 415 2.71 49.21 2.13
CA SER A 415 2.84 50.01 3.37
C SER A 415 2.03 51.30 3.22
N LEU A 416 1.83 52.02 4.33
CA LEU A 416 1.19 53.34 4.36
C LEU A 416 1.95 54.40 3.54
N VAL A 417 3.22 54.14 3.20
CA VAL A 417 4.04 54.99 2.31
C VAL A 417 3.56 54.92 0.85
N ASN A 418 2.92 53.81 0.46
CA ASN A 418 2.38 53.64 -0.89
C ASN A 418 0.94 54.18 -0.95
N HIS A 419 0.81 55.49 -1.16
CA HIS A 419 -0.48 56.19 -1.28
C HIS A 419 -1.45 55.44 -2.22
N GLY A 420 -2.67 55.15 -1.73
CA GLY A 420 -3.79 54.62 -2.53
C GLY A 420 -4.01 53.10 -2.53
N LYS A 421 -3.25 52.31 -1.75
CA LYS A 421 -3.50 50.85 -1.61
C LYS A 421 -4.07 50.49 -0.24
N GLN A 422 -5.09 49.63 -0.22
CA GLN A 422 -5.67 49.11 1.02
C GLN A 422 -4.63 48.27 1.78
N VAL A 423 -4.42 48.60 3.05
CA VAL A 423 -3.52 47.88 3.94
C VAL A 423 -4.37 47.09 4.94
N TRP A 424 -4.18 45.77 4.97
CA TRP A 424 -4.82 44.90 5.96
C TRP A 424 -3.96 44.83 7.23
N HIS A 425 -4.58 44.92 8.41
CA HIS A 425 -3.90 44.76 9.69
C HIS A 425 -4.75 43.97 10.72
N PRO A 426 -4.14 43.20 11.65
CA PRO A 426 -4.79 42.44 12.72
C PRO A 426 -5.39 43.32 13.83
N ARG A 427 -6.35 44.19 13.49
CA ARG A 427 -6.91 45.16 14.46
C ARG A 427 -7.48 44.49 15.70
N ASN A 428 -8.24 43.41 15.53
CA ASN A 428 -8.92 42.73 16.63
C ASN A 428 -7.90 42.12 17.60
N GLU A 429 -6.85 41.49 17.07
CA GLU A 429 -5.80 40.87 17.87
C GLU A 429 -5.00 41.91 18.66
N ILE A 430 -4.70 43.07 18.06
CA ILE A 430 -3.98 44.16 18.74
C ILE A 430 -4.84 44.78 19.85
N LEU A 431 -6.13 45.00 19.59
CA LEU A 431 -7.04 45.54 20.61
C LEU A 431 -7.23 44.56 21.79
N GLN A 432 -7.37 43.27 21.50
CA GLN A 432 -7.44 42.24 22.54
C GLN A 432 -6.15 42.20 23.37
N LEU A 433 -5.00 42.37 22.73
CA LEU A 433 -3.72 42.41 23.44
C LEU A 433 -3.61 43.62 24.37
N LEU A 434 -4.08 44.80 23.92
CA LEU A 434 -4.13 46.01 24.75
C LEU A 434 -5.00 45.78 25.98
N GLU A 435 -6.24 45.27 25.80
CA GLU A 435 -7.16 44.97 26.91
C GLU A 435 -6.54 43.97 27.91
N LEU A 436 -5.89 42.91 27.42
CA LEU A 436 -5.20 41.94 28.28
C LEU A 436 -3.99 42.55 29.03
N LEU A 437 -3.25 43.46 28.40
CA LEU A 437 -2.14 44.15 29.05
C LEU A 437 -2.62 45.18 30.08
N GLU A 438 -3.74 45.86 29.83
CA GLU A 438 -4.37 46.78 30.78
C GLU A 438 -4.78 46.03 32.06
N ASP A 439 -5.44 44.87 31.91
CA ASP A 439 -5.83 44.01 33.03
C ASP A 439 -4.62 43.52 33.84
N MET A 440 -3.49 43.26 33.15
CA MET A 440 -2.26 42.73 33.74
C MET A 440 -1.24 43.80 34.11
N ALA A 441 -1.55 45.09 33.94
CA ALA A 441 -0.62 46.21 34.11
C ALA A 441 -0.03 46.31 35.53
N SER A 442 -0.76 45.78 36.53
CA SER A 442 -0.32 45.74 37.93
C SER A 442 0.77 44.70 38.22
N HIS A 443 1.11 43.84 37.25
CA HIS A 443 2.05 42.74 37.40
C HIS A 443 3.31 42.91 36.51
N GLY A 444 4.48 42.94 37.14
CA GLY A 444 5.77 42.84 36.42
C GLY A 444 6.02 43.97 35.41
N ASN A 445 6.61 43.62 34.27
CA ASN A 445 7.03 44.57 33.22
C ASN A 445 5.90 44.86 32.19
N TYR A 446 4.65 44.45 32.46
CA TYR A 446 3.56 44.62 31.51
C TYR A 446 3.15 46.09 31.33
N SER A 447 3.37 46.96 32.33
CA SER A 447 3.14 48.40 32.21
C SER A 447 4.05 49.04 31.14
N GLU A 448 5.33 48.67 31.09
CA GLU A 448 6.26 49.21 30.08
C GLU A 448 5.89 48.72 28.66
N LEU A 449 5.43 47.47 28.57
CA LEU A 449 4.97 46.87 27.31
C LEU A 449 3.67 47.50 26.82
N LEU A 450 2.74 47.82 27.72
CA LEU A 450 1.50 48.54 27.43
C LEU A 450 1.82 49.93 26.86
N GLU A 451 2.61 50.74 27.58
CA GLU A 451 2.97 52.09 27.15
C GLU A 451 3.63 52.11 25.76
N SER A 452 4.51 51.14 25.50
CA SER A 452 5.18 51.02 24.20
C SER A 452 4.21 50.66 23.07
N LEU A 453 3.26 49.76 23.31
CA LEU A 453 2.27 49.36 22.30
C LEU A 453 1.24 50.47 22.05
N GLU A 454 0.77 51.14 23.10
CA GLU A 454 -0.15 52.28 22.99
C GLU A 454 0.47 53.42 22.18
N SER A 455 1.70 53.82 22.52
CA SER A 455 2.42 54.88 21.82
C SER A 455 2.57 54.57 20.32
N THR A 456 3.01 53.37 19.98
CA THR A 456 3.19 52.95 18.58
C THR A 456 1.86 52.80 17.84
N TYR A 457 0.79 52.41 18.53
CA TYR A 457 -0.56 52.35 17.97
C TYR A 457 -1.14 53.74 17.71
N GLU A 458 -0.95 54.69 18.62
CA GLU A 458 -1.34 56.09 18.44
C GLU A 458 -0.60 56.74 17.27
N GLU A 459 0.71 56.53 17.17
CA GLU A 459 1.51 57.00 16.03
C GLU A 459 0.98 56.46 14.69
N TYR A 460 0.64 55.16 14.66
CA TYR A 460 0.02 54.53 13.49
C TYR A 460 -1.35 55.16 13.15
N LEU A 461 -2.22 55.38 14.14
CA LEU A 461 -3.52 56.01 13.94
C LEU A 461 -3.39 57.45 13.43
N ASN A 462 -2.43 58.22 13.94
CA ASN A 462 -2.18 59.58 13.49
C ASN A 462 -1.71 59.61 12.03
N LYS A 463 -0.78 58.71 11.63
CA LYS A 463 -0.37 58.57 10.23
C LYS A 463 -1.50 58.18 9.29
N ILE A 464 -2.47 57.37 9.75
CA ILE A 464 -3.67 57.07 8.95
C ILE A 464 -4.53 58.32 8.77
N LYS A 465 -4.74 59.11 9.84
CA LYS A 465 -5.52 60.35 9.76
C LYS A 465 -4.90 61.36 8.80
N ASP A 466 -3.57 61.42 8.73
CA ASP A 466 -2.86 62.32 7.81
C ASP A 466 -2.95 61.88 6.33
N LEU A 467 -3.35 60.63 6.07
CA LEU A 467 -3.46 60.03 4.73
C LEU A 467 -4.90 60.04 4.17
N VAL A 468 -5.91 60.34 4.99
CA VAL A 468 -7.34 60.44 4.65
C VAL A 468 -7.72 61.90 4.45
#